data_AF-V2XSK3-F1
#
_entry.id   AF-V2XSK3-F1
#
_cell.length_a   1.000
_cell.length_b   1.000
_cell.length_c   1.000
_cell.angle_alpha   90.00
_cell.angle_beta   90.00
_cell.angle_gamma   90.00
#
_symmetry.space_group_name_H-M   'P 1'
#
loop_
_entity.id
_entity.type
_entity.pdbx_description
1 polymer ?
#
loop_
_entity_poly.entity_id
_entity_poly.type
_entity_poly.pdbx_seq_one_letter_code
_entity_poly.pdbx_strand_id
1 'polypeptide(L)'
;MRDKIKILVVEPMQPCRAQEIPDTLEAMQALVGGDIEAVTSLRNASAIVCNDMGKFQGLPCNRPLLDESGLVPLDILHGTFFITGMNGEHFVSLTEEQIQRYKALYDNVMVVTAERPAAQAEIAPEATMLDFAVACQLTFRFVRDGQEAAESKDAFISHITEVFNEDTPLAERTVGGLDFDFRDGCAEVHYTFASQEKDKASAEVFSEQCVRDVQDRLEGSGCKVEMIECFAEELEPDPVREPDKGRGNQEKKKKGHGHDR
;
A
#
# COMPACT_ATOMS: atom_id res chain seq x y z
N MET A 1 -12.81 37.46 22.24
CA MET A 1 -12.07 36.76 21.17
C MET A 1 -11.15 35.78 21.86
N ARG A 2 -10.92 34.58 21.31
CA ARG A 2 -9.88 33.72 21.85
C ARG A 2 -8.57 34.27 21.31
N ASP A 3 -7.73 34.81 22.17
CA ASP A 3 -6.48 35.43 21.71
C ASP A 3 -5.46 34.37 21.26
N LYS A 4 -5.64 33.12 21.71
CA LYS A 4 -4.76 31.98 21.40
C LYS A 4 -5.53 30.66 21.33
N ILE A 5 -4.96 29.71 20.57
CA ILE A 5 -5.39 28.32 20.52
C ILE A 5 -4.23 27.39 20.86
N LYS A 6 -4.52 26.32 21.62
CA LYS A 6 -3.59 25.23 21.90
C LYS A 6 -3.63 24.21 20.77
N ILE A 7 -2.50 24.03 20.10
CA ILE A 7 -2.32 23.13 18.95
C ILE A 7 -1.24 22.10 19.25
N LEU A 8 -1.16 21.05 18.43
CA LEU A 8 -0.03 20.12 18.42
C LEU A 8 0.79 20.36 17.16
N VAL A 9 1.99 20.92 17.34
CA VAL A 9 2.95 21.16 16.26
C VAL A 9 3.76 19.90 16.00
N VAL A 10 3.92 19.57 14.72
CA VAL A 10 4.73 18.44 14.28
C VAL A 10 5.75 18.97 13.28
N GLU A 11 6.98 19.12 13.73
CA GLU A 11 8.11 19.51 12.89
C GLU A 11 8.78 18.25 12.31
N PRO A 12 9.34 18.32 11.10
CA PRO A 12 10.09 17.20 10.52
C PRO A 12 11.15 16.68 11.48
N MET A 13 11.18 15.36 11.67
CA MET A 13 12.16 14.66 12.51
C MET A 13 12.18 15.06 14.00
N GLN A 14 11.20 15.83 14.46
CA GLN A 14 11.06 16.21 15.88
C GLN A 14 9.85 15.50 16.51
N PRO A 15 9.87 15.29 17.84
CA PRO A 15 8.67 14.88 18.55
C PRO A 15 7.61 15.98 18.52
N CYS A 16 6.35 15.57 18.56
CA CYS A 16 5.20 16.44 18.60
C CYS A 16 5.25 17.36 19.84
N ARG A 17 4.94 18.64 19.66
CA ARG A 17 4.96 19.63 20.75
C ARG A 17 3.64 20.35 20.85
N ALA A 18 3.04 20.33 22.04
CA ALA A 18 1.88 21.17 22.31
C ALA A 18 2.35 22.63 22.45
N GLN A 19 1.68 23.54 21.75
CA GLN A 19 2.04 24.97 21.74
C GLN A 19 0.77 25.81 21.65
N GLU A 20 0.78 26.99 22.29
CA GLU A 20 -0.24 28.00 22.06
C GLU A 20 0.22 28.99 20.98
N ILE A 21 -0.64 29.26 20.00
CA ILE A 21 -0.41 30.28 18.97
C ILE A 21 -1.58 31.28 18.94
N PRO A 22 -1.36 32.52 18.46
CA PRO A 22 -2.46 33.44 18.18
C PRO A 22 -3.50 32.82 17.24
N ASP A 23 -4.79 33.05 17.50
CA ASP A 23 -5.89 32.59 16.65
C ASP A 23 -6.05 33.51 15.43
N THR A 24 -5.03 33.52 14.58
CA THR A 24 -4.91 34.40 13.39
C THR A 24 -4.31 33.63 12.24
N LEU A 25 -4.80 33.88 11.02
CA LEU A 25 -4.30 33.24 9.81
C LEU A 25 -2.79 33.47 9.62
N GLU A 26 -2.31 34.68 9.91
CA GLU A 26 -0.90 35.07 9.77
C GLU A 26 0.01 34.22 10.67
N ALA A 27 -0.43 33.92 11.89
CA ALA A 27 0.32 33.06 12.80
C ALA A 27 0.36 31.60 12.31
N MET A 28 -0.73 31.11 11.71
CA MET A 28 -0.80 29.75 11.16
C MET A 28 0.07 29.62 9.91
N GLN A 29 0.00 30.59 8.98
CA GLN A 29 0.83 30.65 7.78
C GLN A 29 2.31 30.77 8.12
N ALA A 30 2.67 31.60 9.09
CA ALA A 30 4.04 31.73 9.57
C ALA A 30 4.57 30.42 10.18
N LEU A 31 3.70 29.65 10.84
CA LEU A 31 4.06 28.37 11.45
C LEU A 31 4.34 27.27 10.41
N VAL A 32 3.50 27.16 9.37
CA VAL A 32 3.67 26.13 8.32
C VAL A 32 4.60 26.58 7.18
N GLY A 33 4.94 27.87 7.12
CA GLY A 33 5.86 28.43 6.14
C GLY A 33 5.23 28.75 4.77
N GLY A 34 3.95 29.08 4.72
CA GLY A 34 3.23 29.36 3.47
C GLY A 34 1.73 29.45 3.65
N ASP A 35 0.99 29.45 2.53
CA ASP A 35 -0.47 29.35 2.54
C ASP A 35 -0.91 28.02 3.15
N ILE A 36 -2.03 28.04 3.88
CA ILE A 36 -2.50 26.87 4.62
C ILE A 36 -3.51 26.06 3.81
N GLU A 37 -3.39 24.75 3.90
CA GLU A 37 -4.43 23.78 3.57
C GLU A 37 -4.86 23.08 4.86
N ALA A 38 -6.16 22.76 4.99
CA ALA A 38 -6.70 22.09 6.16
C ALA A 38 -7.46 20.81 5.77
N VAL A 39 -7.03 19.67 6.29
CA VAL A 39 -7.73 18.39 6.17
C VAL A 39 -8.50 18.14 7.47
N THR A 40 -9.83 18.19 7.37
CA THR A 40 -10.72 18.12 8.53
C THR A 40 -11.25 16.72 8.77
N SER A 41 -11.16 16.24 10.00
CA SER A 41 -11.83 15.03 10.47
C SER A 41 -13.07 15.39 11.28
N LEU A 42 -14.25 15.07 10.74
CA LEU A 42 -15.52 15.27 11.42
C LEU A 42 -15.69 14.31 12.60
N ARG A 43 -15.18 13.07 12.48
CA ARG A 43 -15.24 12.05 13.54
C ARG A 43 -14.45 12.47 14.77
N ASN A 44 -13.26 13.02 14.57
CA ASN A 44 -12.34 13.37 15.65
C ASN A 44 -12.46 14.83 16.10
N ALA A 45 -13.35 15.61 15.47
CA ALA A 45 -13.53 17.05 15.70
C ALA A 45 -12.18 17.79 15.71
N SER A 46 -11.39 17.57 14.65
CA SER A 46 -10.02 18.06 14.53
C SER A 46 -9.65 18.33 13.08
N ALA A 47 -8.59 19.10 12.86
CA ALA A 47 -8.02 19.31 11.54
C ALA A 47 -6.50 19.23 11.59
N ILE A 48 -5.91 18.70 10.51
CA ILE A 48 -4.49 18.85 10.20
C ILE A 48 -4.37 20.07 9.30
N VAL A 49 -3.48 20.99 9.67
CA VAL A 49 -3.19 22.20 8.90
C VAL A 49 -1.73 22.18 8.48
N CYS A 50 -1.48 22.28 7.18
CA CYS A 50 -0.17 22.21 6.57
C CYS A 50 0.02 23.29 5.50
N ASN A 51 1.23 23.38 4.96
CA ASN A 51 1.53 24.25 3.82
C ASN A 51 0.97 23.65 2.53
N ASP A 52 0.04 24.34 1.87
CA ASP A 52 -0.61 23.94 0.62
C ASP A 52 0.40 23.66 -0.52
N MET A 53 1.48 24.43 -0.54
CA MET A 53 2.54 24.30 -1.55
C MET A 53 3.75 23.51 -1.06
N GLY A 54 3.70 22.91 0.14
CA GLY A 54 4.86 22.30 0.78
C GLY A 54 5.56 21.24 -0.07
N LYS A 55 4.77 20.38 -0.74
CA LYS A 55 5.28 19.36 -1.67
C LYS A 55 5.97 19.97 -2.88
N PHE A 56 5.34 20.98 -3.50
CA PHE A 56 5.87 21.65 -4.70
C PHE A 56 7.06 22.55 -4.41
N GLN A 57 7.17 23.07 -3.18
CA GLN A 57 8.31 23.85 -2.69
C GLN A 57 9.49 22.96 -2.28
N GLY A 58 9.33 21.64 -2.26
CA GLY A 58 10.37 20.71 -1.82
C GLY A 58 10.64 20.78 -0.32
N LEU A 59 9.64 21.11 0.50
CA LEU A 59 9.77 21.03 1.95
C LEU A 59 10.02 19.57 2.37
N PRO A 60 10.77 19.33 3.46
CA PRO A 60 11.10 17.97 3.89
C PRO A 60 9.84 17.16 4.21
N CYS A 61 9.77 15.90 3.80
CA CYS A 61 8.68 15.03 4.22
C CYS A 61 8.66 14.91 5.75
N ASN A 62 7.47 14.90 6.32
CA ASN A 62 7.29 14.91 7.76
C ASN A 62 6.62 13.63 8.26
N ARG A 63 5.31 13.49 8.09
CA ARG A 63 4.51 12.34 8.53
C ARG A 63 3.46 11.99 7.47
N PRO A 64 2.97 10.74 7.41
CA PRO A 64 1.81 10.42 6.58
C PRO A 64 0.57 11.18 7.05
N LEU A 65 -0.19 11.69 6.09
CA LEU A 65 -1.60 11.98 6.29
C LEU A 65 -2.32 10.64 6.33
N LEU A 66 -3.01 10.34 7.43
CA LEU A 66 -3.71 9.07 7.62
C LEU A 66 -5.21 9.27 7.40
N ASP A 67 -5.88 8.20 7.02
CA ASP A 67 -7.33 8.13 6.95
C ASP A 67 -7.99 8.29 8.34
N GLU A 68 -9.31 8.32 8.38
CA GLU A 68 -10.09 8.48 9.63
C GLU A 68 -9.84 7.35 10.64
N SER A 69 -9.43 6.16 10.19
CA SER A 69 -9.05 5.05 11.08
C SER A 69 -7.67 5.25 11.70
N GLY A 70 -6.81 6.08 11.10
CA GLY A 70 -5.43 6.29 11.52
C GLY A 70 -4.50 5.14 11.12
N LEU A 71 -4.92 4.28 10.18
CA LEU A 71 -4.18 3.07 9.78
C LEU A 71 -3.67 3.14 8.35
N VAL A 72 -4.38 3.84 7.46
CA VAL A 72 -4.05 3.86 6.02
C VAL A 72 -3.47 5.23 5.63
N PRO A 73 -2.24 5.29 5.09
CA PRO A 73 -1.67 6.54 4.58
C PRO A 73 -2.34 6.97 3.28
N LEU A 74 -2.82 8.22 3.25
CA LEU A 74 -3.47 8.86 2.10
C LEU A 74 -2.47 9.71 1.28
N ASP A 75 -1.57 10.43 1.96
CA ASP A 75 -0.47 11.20 1.34
C ASP A 75 0.64 11.41 2.38
N ILE A 76 1.69 12.15 2.02
CA ILE A 76 2.77 12.57 2.92
C ILE A 76 2.68 14.08 3.14
N LEU A 77 2.64 14.49 4.41
CA LEU A 77 2.72 15.90 4.80
C LEU A 77 4.16 16.38 4.64
N HIS A 78 4.35 17.55 4.02
CA HIS A 78 5.66 18.16 3.78
C HIS A 78 5.82 19.43 4.61
N GLY A 79 6.98 19.59 5.23
CA GLY A 79 7.28 20.70 6.14
C GLY A 79 6.60 20.56 7.50
N THR A 80 6.62 21.65 8.26
CA THR A 80 5.92 21.74 9.55
C THR A 80 4.41 21.75 9.31
N PHE A 81 3.68 20.90 10.02
CA PHE A 81 2.23 20.95 10.09
C PHE A 81 1.80 21.02 11.55
N PHE A 82 0.53 21.32 11.78
CA PHE A 82 -0.04 21.25 13.12
C PHE A 82 -1.44 20.65 13.11
N ILE A 83 -1.85 20.18 14.28
CA ILE A 83 -3.17 19.64 14.53
C ILE A 83 -3.90 20.61 15.45
N THR A 84 -5.16 20.87 15.13
CA THR A 84 -6.05 21.77 15.87
C THR A 84 -7.41 21.13 16.07
N GLY A 85 -8.15 21.57 17.10
CA GLY A 85 -9.53 21.14 17.30
C GLY A 85 -10.46 21.84 16.30
N MET A 86 -11.61 21.25 16.04
CA MET A 86 -12.66 21.83 15.19
C MET A 86 -13.95 22.00 15.97
N ASN A 87 -14.61 23.15 15.79
CA ASN A 87 -15.99 23.36 16.20
C ASN A 87 -16.77 24.00 15.05
N GLY A 88 -17.51 23.18 14.30
CA GLY A 88 -18.10 23.59 13.03
C GLY A 88 -16.99 23.93 12.03
N GLU A 89 -16.97 25.16 11.55
CA GLU A 89 -15.98 25.67 10.59
C GLU A 89 -14.81 26.41 11.25
N HIS A 90 -14.77 26.47 12.59
CA HIS A 90 -13.76 27.23 13.33
C HIS A 90 -12.72 26.32 13.98
N PHE A 91 -11.44 26.72 13.87
CA PHE A 91 -10.37 26.15 14.66
C PHE A 91 -10.53 26.49 16.15
N VAL A 92 -10.29 25.50 16.99
CA VAL A 92 -10.34 25.63 18.45
C VAL A 92 -9.16 24.91 19.09
N SER A 93 -8.93 25.18 20.38
CA SER A 93 -7.88 24.47 21.12
C SER A 93 -8.16 22.97 21.16
N LEU A 94 -7.12 22.16 20.99
CA LEU A 94 -7.20 20.73 21.26
C LEU A 94 -7.51 20.46 22.73
N THR A 95 -8.28 19.43 22.98
CA THR A 95 -8.41 18.85 24.33
C THR A 95 -7.14 18.11 24.71
N GLU A 96 -6.93 17.88 26.02
CA GLU A 96 -5.78 17.10 26.48
C GLU A 96 -5.81 15.66 25.97
N GLU A 97 -7.00 15.07 25.84
CA GLU A 97 -7.20 13.74 25.25
C GLU A 97 -6.78 13.71 23.77
N GLN A 98 -7.18 14.71 22.98
CA GLN A 98 -6.77 14.82 21.58
C GLN A 98 -5.25 15.00 21.47
N ILE A 99 -4.64 15.83 22.33
CA ILE A 99 -3.18 15.98 22.37
C ILE A 99 -2.50 14.65 22.64
N GLN A 100 -2.92 13.91 23.66
CA GLN A 100 -2.33 12.60 24.00
C GLN A 100 -2.49 11.60 22.85
N ARG A 101 -3.68 11.54 22.24
CA ARG A 101 -3.97 10.69 21.08
C ARG A 101 -3.05 11.00 19.91
N TYR A 102 -2.92 12.26 19.53
CA TYR A 102 -2.11 12.65 18.37
C TYR A 102 -0.61 12.57 18.63
N LYS A 103 -0.15 12.81 19.86
CA LYS A 103 1.24 12.50 20.24
C LYS A 103 1.53 11.01 20.10
N ALA A 104 0.66 10.15 20.63
CA ALA A 104 0.82 8.70 20.51
C ALA A 104 0.83 8.24 19.04
N LEU A 105 0.03 8.88 18.18
CA LEU A 105 -0.02 8.60 16.75
C LEU A 105 1.27 9.05 16.03
N TYR A 106 1.72 10.29 16.23
CA TYR A 106 2.77 10.90 15.41
C TYR A 106 4.17 10.90 16.00
N ASP A 107 4.33 10.67 17.31
CA ASP A 107 5.65 10.48 17.93
C ASP A 107 6.26 9.11 17.58
N ASN A 108 5.41 8.09 17.36
CA ASN A 108 5.84 6.73 17.02
C ASN A 108 6.01 6.52 15.51
N VAL A 109 5.47 7.42 14.69
CA VAL A 109 5.60 7.36 13.23
C VAL A 109 6.75 8.28 12.87
N MET A 110 7.85 7.75 12.31
CA MET A 110 8.94 8.58 11.78
C MET A 110 9.12 8.26 10.29
N VAL A 111 8.91 9.26 9.43
CA VAL A 111 9.34 9.18 8.03
C VAL A 111 10.81 9.60 8.00
N VAL A 112 11.72 8.63 7.89
CA VAL A 112 13.15 8.93 7.64
C VAL A 112 13.29 9.24 6.15
N THR A 113 13.41 10.51 5.81
CA THR A 113 13.80 10.92 4.46
C THR A 113 15.29 10.67 4.29
N ALA A 114 15.66 9.61 3.58
CA ALA A 114 16.91 9.63 2.83
C ALA A 114 16.75 10.68 1.74
N GLU A 115 17.47 11.80 1.86
CA GLU A 115 17.53 12.80 0.79
C GLU A 115 17.95 12.11 -0.51
N ARG A 116 17.13 12.24 -1.56
CA ARG A 116 17.46 11.74 -2.89
C ARG A 116 18.02 12.94 -3.68
N PRO A 117 19.34 13.04 -3.93
CA PRO A 117 19.85 14.07 -4.82
C PRO A 117 19.35 13.80 -6.23
N ALA A 118 18.97 14.87 -6.91
CA ALA A 118 18.64 14.82 -8.32
C ALA A 118 19.86 14.34 -9.13
N ALA A 119 19.57 13.39 -10.03
CA ALA A 119 20.38 12.96 -11.17
C ALA A 119 21.59 12.04 -10.91
N GLN A 120 21.45 10.85 -11.51
CA GLN A 120 22.47 9.94 -12.05
C GLN A 120 23.07 8.89 -11.10
N ALA A 121 22.70 7.64 -11.41
CA ALA A 121 23.37 6.37 -11.17
C ALA A 121 24.70 6.42 -10.39
N GLU A 122 24.69 5.88 -9.16
CA GLU A 122 25.67 4.89 -8.68
C GLU A 122 25.28 4.32 -7.29
N ILE A 123 24.77 3.08 -7.34
CA ILE A 123 24.76 1.95 -6.39
C ILE A 123 25.26 2.19 -4.94
N ALA A 124 24.35 2.09 -3.98
CA ALA A 124 24.57 1.53 -2.63
C ALA A 124 23.36 0.63 -2.33
N PRO A 125 23.54 -0.54 -1.67
CA PRO A 125 22.81 -1.75 -1.98
C PRO A 125 21.29 -1.51 -1.93
N GLU A 126 20.58 -1.99 -2.95
CA GLU A 126 19.14 -2.24 -2.87
C GLU A 126 18.81 -2.64 -1.42
N ALA A 127 17.77 -2.06 -0.83
CA ALA A 127 17.03 -2.87 0.12
C ALA A 127 16.67 -4.12 -0.69
N THR A 128 17.38 -5.22 -0.45
CA THR A 128 17.32 -6.40 -1.31
C THR A 128 15.86 -6.75 -1.40
N MET A 129 15.25 -6.60 -2.58
CA MET A 129 13.88 -7.01 -2.78
C MET A 129 13.90 -8.52 -2.64
N LEU A 130 13.27 -9.00 -1.59
CA LEU A 130 13.26 -10.41 -1.24
C LEU A 130 12.16 -11.07 -2.05
N ASP A 131 12.45 -12.27 -2.56
CA ASP A 131 11.45 -13.10 -3.20
C ASP A 131 10.60 -13.76 -2.10
N PHE A 132 9.29 -13.56 -2.18
CA PHE A 132 8.31 -14.17 -1.29
C PHE A 132 7.40 -15.09 -2.08
N ALA A 133 7.15 -16.26 -1.51
CA ALA A 133 5.97 -17.06 -1.84
C ALA A 133 4.86 -16.65 -0.87
N VAL A 134 3.81 -16.03 -1.38
CA VAL A 134 2.67 -15.59 -0.57
C VAL A 134 1.54 -16.59 -0.75
N ALA A 135 1.27 -17.38 0.28
CA ALA A 135 0.13 -18.28 0.30
C ALA A 135 -1.14 -17.44 0.48
N CYS A 136 -2.02 -17.48 -0.50
CA CYS A 136 -3.25 -16.71 -0.52
C CYS A 136 -4.47 -17.64 -0.42
N GLN A 137 -5.42 -17.25 0.42
CA GLN A 137 -6.72 -17.91 0.56
C GLN A 137 -7.84 -16.89 0.36
N LEU A 138 -8.71 -17.18 -0.61
CA LEU A 138 -9.94 -16.42 -0.84
C LEU A 138 -11.13 -17.26 -0.42
N THR A 139 -12.02 -16.70 0.39
CA THR A 139 -13.29 -17.35 0.74
C THR A 139 -14.44 -16.60 0.10
N PHE A 140 -15.23 -17.33 -0.68
CA PHE A 140 -16.43 -16.86 -1.35
C PHE A 140 -17.66 -17.49 -0.74
N ARG A 141 -18.70 -16.70 -0.50
CA ARG A 141 -20.02 -17.20 -0.10
C ARG A 141 -20.99 -17.16 -1.26
N PHE A 142 -21.64 -18.29 -1.54
CA PHE A 142 -22.71 -18.35 -2.54
C PHE A 142 -24.03 -17.82 -1.96
N VAL A 143 -24.76 -17.02 -2.75
CA VAL A 143 -26.15 -16.66 -2.43
C VAL A 143 -27.00 -17.89 -2.73
N ARG A 144 -27.61 -18.49 -1.70
CA ARG A 144 -28.47 -19.67 -1.88
C ARG A 144 -29.72 -19.31 -2.69
N ASP A 145 -29.77 -19.75 -3.93
CA ASP A 145 -31.02 -20.09 -4.61
C ASP A 145 -30.89 -21.48 -5.26
N GLY A 146 -31.95 -22.27 -5.15
CA GLY A 146 -31.92 -23.73 -5.27
C GLY A 146 -31.36 -24.27 -6.60
N GLN A 147 -30.62 -25.38 -6.45
CA GLN A 147 -30.29 -26.40 -7.45
C GLN A 147 -29.38 -26.00 -8.62
N GLU A 148 -28.07 -26.26 -8.48
CA GLU A 148 -27.28 -27.22 -9.27
C GLU A 148 -25.81 -27.20 -8.79
N ALA A 149 -25.46 -28.09 -7.86
CA ALA A 149 -24.21 -27.99 -7.11
C ALA A 149 -22.94 -28.42 -7.88
N ALA A 150 -23.05 -28.91 -9.11
CA ALA A 150 -21.90 -29.34 -9.92
C ALA A 150 -21.67 -28.40 -11.11
N GLU A 151 -22.71 -28.12 -11.92
CA GLU A 151 -22.62 -27.16 -13.02
C GLU A 151 -22.30 -25.74 -12.54
N SER A 152 -22.79 -25.35 -11.35
CA SER A 152 -22.41 -24.08 -10.70
C SER A 152 -20.96 -24.03 -10.22
N LYS A 153 -20.32 -25.17 -9.94
CA LYS A 153 -18.92 -25.22 -9.48
C LYS A 153 -17.96 -25.07 -10.65
N ASP A 154 -18.21 -25.79 -11.74
CA ASP A 154 -17.39 -25.69 -12.95
C ASP A 154 -17.48 -24.28 -13.56
N ALA A 155 -18.69 -23.69 -13.58
CA ALA A 155 -18.89 -22.31 -13.98
C ALA A 155 -18.13 -21.31 -13.08
N PHE A 156 -18.15 -21.52 -11.76
CA PHE A 156 -17.39 -20.70 -10.82
C PHE A 156 -15.88 -20.82 -11.04
N ILE A 157 -15.35 -22.06 -11.15
CA ILE A 157 -13.92 -22.30 -11.41
C ILE A 157 -13.49 -21.60 -12.70
N SER A 158 -14.29 -21.73 -13.77
CA SER A 158 -14.02 -21.08 -15.05
C SER A 158 -13.98 -19.56 -14.92
N HIS A 159 -14.97 -18.97 -14.24
CA HIS A 159 -15.07 -17.53 -14.04
C HIS A 159 -13.87 -16.97 -13.25
N ILE A 160 -13.53 -17.58 -12.11
CA ILE A 160 -12.41 -17.13 -11.29
C ILE A 160 -11.09 -17.28 -12.05
N THR A 161 -10.90 -18.40 -12.74
CA THR A 161 -9.72 -18.64 -13.57
C THR A 161 -9.59 -17.61 -14.68
N GLU A 162 -10.70 -17.21 -15.32
CA GLU A 162 -10.71 -16.16 -16.34
C GLU A 162 -10.30 -14.81 -15.75
N VAL A 163 -10.88 -14.41 -14.61
CA VAL A 163 -10.53 -13.14 -13.95
C VAL A 163 -9.04 -13.08 -13.61
N PHE A 164 -8.47 -14.17 -13.07
CA PHE A 164 -7.04 -14.27 -12.74
C PHE A 164 -6.14 -14.21 -13.98
N ASN A 165 -6.57 -14.77 -15.10
CA ASN A 165 -5.79 -14.76 -16.34
C ASN A 165 -5.86 -13.42 -17.09
N GLU A 166 -6.97 -12.70 -16.97
CA GLU A 166 -7.16 -11.39 -17.61
C GLU A 166 -6.50 -10.25 -16.85
N ASP A 167 -6.35 -10.38 -15.53
CA ASP A 167 -5.66 -9.40 -14.71
C ASP A 167 -4.14 -9.60 -14.80
N THR A 168 -3.42 -8.56 -15.26
CA THR A 168 -1.97 -8.67 -15.53
C THR A 168 -1.17 -8.98 -14.25
N PRO A 169 -1.36 -8.27 -13.11
CA PRO A 169 -0.70 -8.63 -11.86
C PRO A 169 -0.96 -10.07 -11.41
N LEU A 170 -2.21 -10.52 -11.40
CA LEU A 170 -2.56 -11.88 -10.98
C LEU A 170 -2.00 -12.95 -11.93
N ALA A 171 -2.09 -12.74 -13.25
CA ALA A 171 -1.64 -13.69 -14.25
C ALA A 171 -0.11 -13.90 -14.23
N GLU A 172 0.66 -12.83 -14.08
CA GLU A 172 2.12 -12.90 -14.15
C GLU A 172 2.76 -13.41 -12.86
N ARG A 173 2.07 -13.22 -11.72
CA ARG A 173 2.64 -13.49 -10.39
C ARG A 173 2.08 -14.74 -9.71
N THR A 174 0.93 -15.25 -10.15
CA THR A 174 0.42 -16.52 -9.61
C THR A 174 1.34 -17.66 -10.04
N VAL A 175 1.92 -18.36 -9.07
CA VAL A 175 2.80 -19.50 -9.31
C VAL A 175 2.01 -20.78 -9.20
N GLY A 176 2.01 -21.55 -10.29
CA GLY A 176 1.26 -22.80 -10.38
C GLY A 176 -0.15 -22.56 -10.90
N GLY A 177 -1.16 -23.01 -10.15
CA GLY A 177 -2.55 -22.87 -10.51
C GLY A 177 -3.41 -22.62 -9.28
N LEU A 178 -4.68 -22.34 -9.53
CA LEU A 178 -5.68 -22.15 -8.48
C LEU A 178 -6.17 -23.53 -8.01
N ASP A 179 -6.12 -23.76 -6.71
CA ASP A 179 -6.76 -24.90 -6.06
C ASP A 179 -8.11 -24.46 -5.49
N PHE A 180 -9.11 -25.32 -5.61
CA PHE A 180 -10.50 -24.99 -5.29
C PHE A 180 -11.09 -26.01 -4.33
N ASP A 181 -11.58 -25.52 -3.20
CA ASP A 181 -12.25 -26.32 -2.18
C ASP A 181 -13.69 -25.83 -1.98
N PHE A 182 -14.67 -26.73 -1.90
CA PHE A 182 -16.08 -26.37 -1.76
C PHE A 182 -16.69 -26.99 -0.50
N ARG A 183 -17.05 -26.15 0.47
CA ARG A 183 -17.56 -26.59 1.78
C ARG A 183 -18.67 -25.68 2.27
N ASP A 184 -19.75 -26.27 2.77
CA ASP A 184 -20.86 -25.57 3.46
C ASP A 184 -21.46 -24.34 2.76
N GLY A 185 -21.48 -24.34 1.42
CA GLY A 185 -22.00 -23.19 0.64
C GLY A 185 -21.00 -22.05 0.47
N CYS A 186 -19.73 -22.32 0.75
CA CYS A 186 -18.59 -21.49 0.41
C CYS A 186 -17.68 -22.18 -0.62
N ALA A 187 -16.97 -21.37 -1.40
CA ALA A 187 -15.83 -21.80 -2.19
C ALA A 187 -14.58 -21.15 -1.60
N GLU A 188 -13.54 -21.95 -1.39
CA GLU A 188 -12.21 -21.51 -1.02
C GLU A 188 -11.31 -21.64 -2.25
N VAL A 189 -10.54 -20.59 -2.53
CA VAL A 189 -9.55 -20.58 -3.61
C VAL A 189 -8.18 -20.37 -2.98
N HIS A 190 -7.31 -21.36 -3.14
CA HIS A 190 -5.95 -21.34 -2.64
C HIS A 190 -4.98 -21.19 -3.82
N TYR A 191 -4.02 -20.30 -3.67
CA TYR A 191 -2.97 -20.12 -4.67
C TYR A 191 -1.71 -19.54 -4.03
N THR A 192 -0.59 -19.70 -4.71
CA THR A 192 0.68 -19.08 -4.32
C THR A 192 0.94 -17.90 -5.23
N PHE A 193 1.24 -16.76 -4.64
CA PHE A 193 1.56 -15.53 -5.34
C PHE A 193 3.03 -15.18 -5.13
N ALA A 194 3.80 -15.08 -6.21
CA ALA A 194 5.17 -14.61 -6.15
C ALA A 194 5.17 -13.09 -6.01
N SER A 195 5.82 -12.60 -4.95
CA SER A 195 5.99 -11.18 -4.73
C SER A 195 7.45 -10.86 -4.46
N GLN A 196 7.92 -9.75 -5.02
CA GLN A 196 9.23 -9.23 -4.71
C GLN A 196 9.03 -7.95 -3.92
N GLU A 197 9.36 -7.96 -2.64
CA GLU A 197 9.09 -6.82 -1.74
C GLU A 197 10.21 -6.62 -0.73
N LYS A 198 10.17 -5.49 -0.02
CA LYS A 198 11.15 -5.17 1.01
C LYS A 198 11.02 -6.01 2.29
N ASP A 199 9.83 -6.50 2.59
CA ASP A 199 9.51 -7.28 3.79
C ASP A 199 8.22 -8.08 3.61
N LYS A 200 8.00 -9.06 4.51
CA LYS A 200 6.83 -9.97 4.48
C LYS A 200 5.50 -9.22 4.51
N ALA A 201 5.38 -8.21 5.37
CA ALA A 201 4.13 -7.46 5.50
C ALA A 201 3.78 -6.70 4.20
N SER A 202 4.80 -6.18 3.52
CA SER A 202 4.63 -5.53 2.22
C SER A 202 4.19 -6.53 1.14
N ALA A 203 4.76 -7.75 1.15
CA ALA A 203 4.34 -8.83 0.26
C ALA A 203 2.89 -9.26 0.48
N GLU A 204 2.45 -9.38 1.74
CA GLU A 204 1.07 -9.71 2.08
C GLU A 204 0.10 -8.61 1.62
N VAL A 205 0.39 -7.35 1.94
CA VAL A 205 -0.46 -6.21 1.56
C VAL A 205 -0.55 -6.04 0.04
N PHE A 206 0.57 -6.16 -0.67
CA PHE A 206 0.58 -6.07 -2.13
C PHE A 206 -0.29 -7.18 -2.75
N SER A 207 -0.15 -8.41 -2.27
CA SER A 207 -0.89 -9.56 -2.79
C SER A 207 -2.38 -9.45 -2.50
N GLU A 208 -2.78 -8.98 -1.31
CA GLU A 208 -4.17 -8.67 -0.98
C GLU A 208 -4.74 -7.60 -1.91
N GLN A 209 -3.97 -6.54 -2.18
CA GLN A 209 -4.42 -5.44 -3.01
C GLN A 209 -4.70 -5.88 -4.46
N CYS A 210 -3.88 -6.77 -5.03
CA CYS A 210 -4.13 -7.33 -6.37
C CYS A 210 -5.50 -8.00 -6.48
N VAL A 211 -5.95 -8.69 -5.42
CA VAL A 211 -7.28 -9.32 -5.41
C VAL A 211 -8.38 -8.28 -5.23
N ARG A 212 -8.17 -7.29 -4.35
CA ARG A 212 -9.14 -6.21 -4.11
C ARG A 212 -9.42 -5.39 -5.37
N ASP A 213 -8.40 -5.15 -6.19
CA ASP A 213 -8.53 -4.40 -7.43
C ASP A 213 -9.46 -5.08 -8.45
N VAL A 214 -9.62 -6.41 -8.35
CA VAL A 214 -10.52 -7.19 -9.20
C VAL A 214 -11.73 -7.76 -8.47
N GLN A 215 -11.97 -7.36 -7.22
CA GLN A 215 -13.02 -7.93 -6.38
C GLN A 215 -14.40 -7.84 -7.03
N ASP A 216 -14.76 -6.70 -7.64
CA ASP A 216 -16.03 -6.53 -8.34
C ASP A 216 -16.22 -7.54 -9.48
N ARG A 217 -15.13 -7.90 -10.18
CA ARG A 217 -15.15 -8.91 -11.25
C ARG A 217 -15.27 -10.31 -10.69
N LEU A 218 -14.57 -10.60 -9.58
CA LEU A 218 -14.66 -11.88 -8.88
C LEU A 218 -16.09 -12.14 -8.37
N GLU A 219 -16.75 -11.11 -7.81
CA GLU A 219 -18.13 -11.18 -7.30
C GLU A 219 -19.21 -11.18 -8.41
N GLY A 220 -18.81 -10.95 -9.67
CA GLY A 220 -19.73 -10.87 -10.83
C GLY A 220 -20.54 -12.14 -11.12
N SER A 221 -20.14 -13.29 -10.55
CA SER A 221 -20.83 -14.58 -10.67
C SER A 221 -21.94 -14.81 -9.63
N GLY A 222 -22.25 -13.81 -8.79
CA GLY A 222 -23.27 -13.93 -7.73
C GLY A 222 -22.75 -14.56 -6.43
N CYS A 223 -21.43 -14.64 -6.28
CA CYS A 223 -20.76 -14.93 -5.02
C CYS A 223 -20.22 -13.64 -4.40
N LYS A 224 -19.99 -13.63 -3.09
CA LYS A 224 -19.35 -12.50 -2.40
C LYS A 224 -18.05 -12.93 -1.79
N VAL A 225 -17.00 -12.11 -1.92
CA VAL A 225 -15.76 -12.31 -1.20
C VAL A 225 -16.04 -12.02 0.27
N GLU A 226 -15.86 -13.04 1.11
CA GLU A 226 -16.01 -12.94 2.55
C GLU A 226 -14.68 -12.68 3.24
N MET A 227 -13.60 -13.27 2.72
CA MET A 227 -12.30 -13.24 3.36
C MET A 227 -11.18 -13.29 2.31
N ILE A 228 -10.12 -12.53 2.57
CA ILE A 228 -8.85 -12.56 1.84
C ILE A 228 -7.77 -12.69 2.90
N GLU A 229 -7.01 -13.79 2.88
CA GLU A 229 -5.87 -13.99 3.76
C GLU A 229 -4.61 -14.23 2.92
N CYS A 230 -3.54 -13.51 3.23
CA CYS A 230 -2.25 -13.62 2.56
C CYS A 230 -1.16 -13.82 3.62
N PHE A 231 -0.33 -14.85 3.45
CA PHE A 231 0.78 -15.16 4.36
C PHE A 231 2.08 -15.28 3.58
N ALA A 232 3.03 -14.38 3.84
CA ALA A 232 4.29 -14.34 3.10
C ALA A 232 5.37 -15.22 3.76
N GLU A 233 5.94 -16.12 2.95
CA GLU A 233 7.15 -16.86 3.27
C GLU A 233 8.31 -16.35 2.40
N GLU A 234 9.41 -15.98 3.05
CA GLU A 234 10.62 -15.54 2.36
C GLU A 234 11.29 -16.75 1.74
N LEU A 235 11.59 -16.68 0.45
CA LEU A 235 12.34 -17.71 -0.24
C LEU A 235 13.83 -17.46 0.00
N GLU A 236 14.54 -18.48 0.50
CA GLU A 236 15.99 -18.40 0.58
C GLU A 236 16.55 -18.25 -0.85
N PRO A 237 17.46 -17.29 -1.10
CA PRO A 237 18.08 -17.16 -2.40
C PRO A 237 18.85 -18.44 -2.71
N ASP A 238 18.44 -19.14 -3.78
CA ASP A 238 19.06 -20.39 -4.22
C ASP A 238 20.57 -20.15 -4.42
N PRO A 239 21.46 -20.79 -3.63
CA PRO A 239 22.88 -20.45 -3.65
C PRO A 239 23.61 -20.84 -4.95
N VAL A 240 22.95 -21.44 -5.95
CA VAL A 240 23.60 -21.75 -7.23
C VAL A 240 22.66 -21.61 -8.43
N ARG A 241 22.66 -20.43 -9.04
CA ARG A 241 22.54 -20.32 -10.50
C ARG A 241 23.43 -19.20 -11.00
N GLU A 242 24.65 -19.57 -11.39
CA GLU A 242 25.48 -18.70 -12.23
C GLU A 242 24.64 -18.26 -13.45
N PRO A 243 24.65 -16.96 -13.82
CA PRO A 243 23.93 -16.51 -14.99
C PRO A 243 24.49 -17.21 -16.23
N ASP A 244 23.61 -17.89 -16.97
CA ASP A 244 23.90 -18.53 -18.25
C ASP A 244 24.45 -17.47 -19.21
N LYS A 245 25.78 -17.43 -19.33
CA LYS A 245 26.48 -16.56 -20.26
C LYS A 245 26.12 -17.00 -21.67
N GLY A 246 25.17 -16.27 -22.26
CA GLY A 246 25.06 -16.04 -23.70
C GLY A 246 25.02 -17.32 -24.53
N ARG A 247 23.82 -17.82 -24.82
CA ARG A 247 23.61 -18.61 -26.04
C ARG A 247 23.75 -17.69 -27.25
N GLY A 248 25.00 -17.58 -27.70
CA GLY A 248 25.36 -17.09 -29.00
C GLY A 248 24.60 -17.84 -30.10
N ASN A 249 24.04 -17.04 -30.99
CA ASN A 249 23.76 -17.28 -32.40
C ASN A 249 24.15 -18.69 -32.91
N GLN A 250 23.17 -19.58 -33.07
CA GLN A 250 23.37 -20.80 -33.87
C GLN A 250 23.36 -20.44 -35.36
N GLU A 251 24.54 -20.11 -35.89
CA GLU A 251 24.79 -20.19 -37.32
C GLU A 251 24.63 -21.65 -37.80
N LYS A 252 23.61 -21.85 -38.63
CA LYS A 252 23.45 -23.04 -39.47
C LYS A 252 24.67 -23.19 -40.37
N LYS A 253 25.49 -24.22 -40.16
CA LYS A 253 26.40 -24.74 -41.19
C LYS A 253 26.10 -26.21 -41.49
N LYS A 254 25.42 -26.40 -42.62
CA LYS A 254 25.20 -27.67 -43.33
C LYS A 254 26.55 -28.37 -43.57
N LYS A 255 26.59 -29.68 -43.29
CA LYS A 255 27.58 -30.63 -43.79
C LYS A 255 27.34 -30.92 -45.28
N GLY A 256 28.43 -31.05 -46.04
CA GLY A 256 28.53 -31.62 -47.39
C GLY A 256 30.00 -31.49 -47.81
N HIS A 257 30.91 -32.45 -47.53
CA HIS A 257 31.12 -33.80 -48.07
C HIS A 257 31.88 -33.83 -49.41
N GLY A 258 32.96 -34.61 -49.46
CA GLY A 258 33.68 -35.09 -50.65
C GLY A 258 34.83 -34.18 -51.12
N HIS A 259 36.10 -34.59 -50.98
CA HIS A 259 36.90 -35.42 -51.92
C HIS A 259 37.25 -34.66 -53.21
N ASP A 260 38.43 -34.77 -53.80
CA ASP A 260 39.78 -35.24 -53.47
C ASP A 260 40.67 -34.62 -54.58
N ARG A 261 41.98 -34.80 -54.53
CA ARG A 261 42.80 -34.63 -55.75
C ARG A 261 42.49 -35.69 -56.80
#